data_AF-A0A252DMC5-F1
#
_entry.id   AF-A0A252DMC5-F1
#
_cell.length_a   1.000
_cell.length_b   1.000
_cell.length_c   1.000
_cell.angle_alpha   90.00
_cell.angle_beta   90.00
_cell.angle_gamma   90.00
#
_symmetry.space_group_name_H-M   'P 1'
#
loop_
_entity.id
_entity.type
_entity.pdbx_description
1 polymer ?
#
loop_
_entity_poly.entity_id
_entity_poly.type
_entity_poly.pdbx_seq_one_letter_code
_entity_poly.pdbx_strand_id
1 'polypeptide(L)'
;MQIKDYPLKSSPVGSDLLLLQDSSDNSYESAPISSILSLVPTGTNLKYIQLLDSRTSGTAGGSFTSGSWQPRTVNTVATDQTSQVTLSSNTFVLPAGTYWLDCKAAFYLGNATKLRLQNTTDNTTILLGLSAWGFNSSFDSINFLSGCFTIGSSKNLQIQYRVSGTNIQSPNLGDAVSFGVNEIYLIADLLKFS
;
A
#
# COMPACT_ATOMS: atom_id res chain seq x y z
N MET A 1 50.20 -15.00 6.64
CA MET A 1 49.38 -15.88 5.78
C MET A 1 48.30 -15.00 5.17
N GLN A 2 48.20 -14.93 3.85
CA GLN A 2 47.20 -14.10 3.16
C GLN A 2 45.92 -14.93 2.94
N ILE A 3 44.75 -14.28 2.85
CA ILE A 3 43.45 -14.97 2.66
C ILE A 3 43.48 -15.91 1.44
N LYS A 4 44.18 -15.51 0.36
CA LYS A 4 44.33 -16.29 -0.87
C LYS A 4 45.11 -17.61 -0.70
N ASP A 5 45.80 -17.79 0.42
CA ASP A 5 46.60 -18.98 0.71
C ASP A 5 45.74 -20.14 1.29
N TYR A 6 44.46 -19.88 1.60
CA TYR A 6 43.52 -20.88 2.11
C TYR A 6 42.68 -21.50 0.99
N PRO A 7 42.35 -22.81 1.05
CA PRO A 7 41.51 -23.46 0.07
C PRO A 7 40.08 -22.90 0.09
N LEU A 8 39.48 -22.78 -1.10
CA LEU A 8 38.09 -22.33 -1.24
C LEU A 8 37.12 -23.33 -0.59
N LYS A 9 36.24 -22.82 0.26
CA LYS A 9 35.07 -23.55 0.77
C LYS A 9 33.88 -23.29 -0.15
N SER A 10 33.43 -24.32 -0.87
CA SER A 10 32.34 -24.21 -1.85
C SER A 10 30.94 -24.02 -1.24
N SER A 11 30.78 -24.27 0.06
CA SER A 11 29.50 -24.10 0.77
C SER A 11 29.73 -23.51 2.17
N PRO A 12 29.89 -22.17 2.27
CA PRO A 12 30.00 -21.50 3.55
C PRO A 12 28.69 -21.60 4.36
N VAL A 13 28.80 -21.65 5.67
CA VAL A 13 27.68 -21.64 6.64
C VAL A 13 27.79 -20.44 7.57
N GLY A 14 26.71 -20.07 8.28
CA GLY A 14 26.68 -18.87 9.12
C GLY A 14 27.74 -18.81 10.23
N SER A 15 28.20 -19.97 10.71
CA SER A 15 29.27 -20.10 11.71
C SER A 15 30.69 -20.00 11.12
N ASP A 16 30.84 -19.99 9.80
CA ASP A 16 32.14 -19.77 9.18
C ASP A 16 32.61 -18.35 9.46
N LEU A 17 33.93 -18.20 9.54
CA LEU A 17 34.57 -16.96 9.93
C LEU A 17 35.04 -16.20 8.70
N LEU A 18 34.77 -14.90 8.67
CA LEU A 18 35.37 -13.97 7.74
C LEU A 18 36.49 -13.21 8.45
N LEU A 19 37.67 -13.13 7.83
CA LEU A 19 38.78 -12.34 8.36
C LEU A 19 38.50 -10.85 8.13
N LEU A 20 38.57 -10.07 9.20
CA LEU A 20 38.40 -8.64 9.21
C LEU A 20 39.74 -8.00 9.57
N GLN A 21 40.00 -6.84 8.99
CA GLN A 21 41.07 -5.96 9.47
C GLN A 21 40.41 -4.84 10.26
N ASP A 22 40.77 -4.67 11.53
CA ASP A 22 40.27 -3.57 12.34
C ASP A 22 40.90 -2.26 11.86
N SER A 23 40.06 -1.29 11.51
CA SER A 23 40.47 0.02 11.02
C SER A 23 41.14 0.91 12.08
N SER A 24 40.98 0.59 13.37
CA SER A 24 41.50 1.38 14.50
C SER A 24 42.97 1.09 14.79
N ASP A 25 43.40 -0.16 14.65
CA ASP A 25 44.75 -0.61 15.00
C ASP A 25 45.42 -1.50 13.94
N ASN A 26 44.77 -1.75 12.80
CA ASN A 26 45.21 -2.66 11.73
C ASN A 26 45.38 -4.12 12.19
N SER A 27 44.82 -4.51 13.34
CA SER A 27 44.80 -5.90 13.77
C SER A 27 43.88 -6.75 12.88
N TYR A 28 44.08 -8.06 12.90
CA TYR A 28 43.23 -9.00 12.18
C TYR A 28 42.35 -9.75 13.17
N GLU A 29 41.04 -9.57 13.03
CA GLU A 29 40.02 -10.27 13.81
C GLU A 29 39.21 -11.20 12.90
N SER A 30 38.40 -12.07 13.50
CA SER A 30 37.48 -12.93 12.77
C SER A 30 36.08 -12.80 13.33
N ALA A 31 35.08 -12.67 12.46
CA ALA A 31 33.68 -12.71 12.89
C ALA A 31 32.90 -13.79 12.11
N PRO A 32 31.89 -14.42 12.73
CA PRO A 32 30.96 -15.27 12.01
C PRO A 32 30.30 -14.51 10.86
N ILE A 33 30.13 -15.17 9.71
CA ILE A 33 29.40 -14.63 8.56
C ILE A 33 28.01 -14.13 8.99
N SER A 34 27.34 -14.82 9.90
CA SER A 34 26.04 -14.37 10.45
C SER A 34 26.12 -13.01 11.16
N SER A 35 27.20 -12.74 11.88
CA SER A 35 27.40 -11.47 12.59
C SER A 35 27.64 -10.33 11.60
N ILE A 36 28.39 -10.58 10.52
CA ILE A 36 28.60 -9.58 9.45
C ILE A 36 27.34 -9.34 8.63
N LEU A 37 26.59 -10.40 8.31
CA LEU A 37 25.30 -10.28 7.63
C LEU A 37 24.29 -9.44 8.43
N SER A 38 24.40 -9.43 9.76
CA SER A 38 23.55 -8.56 10.60
C SER A 38 23.88 -7.07 10.48
N LEU A 39 25.09 -6.74 10.00
CA LEU A 39 25.54 -5.36 9.75
C LEU A 39 25.17 -4.87 8.35
N VAL A 40 24.95 -5.79 7.41
CA VAL A 40 24.36 -5.45 6.12
C VAL A 40 22.92 -5.08 6.42
N PRO A 41 22.46 -3.84 6.13
CA PRO A 41 21.03 -3.56 6.17
C PRO A 41 20.40 -4.48 5.13
N THR A 42 19.88 -5.62 5.56
CA THR A 42 19.04 -6.47 4.71
C THR A 42 17.95 -5.54 4.27
N GLY A 43 17.94 -5.19 2.96
CA GLY A 43 17.13 -4.12 2.41
C GLY A 43 15.79 -4.10 3.12
N THR A 44 15.53 -2.99 3.82
CA THR A 44 14.36 -2.72 4.67
C THR A 44 13.28 -3.77 4.52
N ASN A 45 12.93 -4.51 5.59
CA ASN A 45 11.84 -5.48 5.57
C ASN A 45 10.56 -4.80 5.03
N LEU A 46 10.37 -4.83 3.71
CA LEU A 46 9.26 -4.17 3.04
C LEU A 46 8.02 -4.87 3.54
N LYS A 47 7.16 -4.13 4.22
CA LYS A 47 5.90 -4.68 4.70
C LYS A 47 4.82 -4.30 3.71
N TYR A 48 4.15 -5.31 3.19
CA TYR A 48 3.02 -5.17 2.31
C TYR A 48 1.71 -5.13 3.10
N ILE A 49 0.83 -4.22 2.69
CA ILE A 49 -0.53 -4.10 3.19
C ILE A 49 -1.46 -4.06 1.98
N GLN A 50 -2.55 -4.81 2.03
CA GLN A 50 -3.61 -4.75 1.02
C GLN A 50 -4.95 -4.45 1.69
N LEU A 51 -5.56 -3.37 1.22
CA LEU A 51 -6.90 -2.94 1.63
C LEU A 51 -7.84 -3.04 0.43
N LEU A 52 -9.05 -3.56 0.67
CA LEU A 52 -10.05 -3.78 -0.37
C LEU A 52 -11.41 -3.18 -0.01
N ASP A 53 -12.16 -2.83 -1.05
CA ASP A 53 -13.63 -2.96 -1.05
C ASP A 53 -13.95 -4.32 -1.67
N SER A 54 -14.17 -5.33 -0.82
CA SER A 54 -14.51 -6.69 -1.22
C SER A 54 -15.94 -7.00 -0.79
N ARG A 55 -16.78 -7.41 -1.73
CA ARG A 55 -18.19 -7.73 -1.47
C ARG A 55 -18.53 -9.10 -2.02
N THR A 56 -19.56 -9.73 -1.45
CA THR A 56 -20.10 -10.98 -1.98
C THR A 56 -20.54 -10.81 -3.43
N SER A 57 -20.46 -11.88 -4.22
CA SER A 57 -20.87 -11.86 -5.64
C SER A 57 -22.27 -11.27 -5.83
N GLY A 58 -22.46 -10.46 -6.88
CA GLY A 58 -23.73 -9.82 -7.18
C GLY A 58 -24.07 -8.59 -6.31
N THR A 59 -23.16 -8.17 -5.45
CA THR A 59 -23.35 -6.98 -4.59
C THR A 59 -22.67 -5.77 -5.18
N ALA A 60 -23.44 -4.82 -5.69
CA ALA A 60 -22.95 -3.55 -6.24
C ALA A 60 -22.08 -2.74 -5.26
N GLY A 61 -21.23 -1.85 -5.81
CA GLY A 61 -20.36 -0.93 -5.09
C GLY A 61 -21.10 0.18 -4.32
N GLY A 62 -22.39 0.36 -4.59
CA GLY A 62 -23.27 1.32 -3.92
C GLY A 62 -23.25 2.72 -4.56
N SER A 63 -24.12 3.61 -4.09
CA SER A 63 -24.27 4.95 -4.67
C SER A 63 -23.11 5.88 -4.30
N PHE A 64 -22.66 6.70 -5.26
CA PHE A 64 -21.84 7.86 -4.93
C PHE A 64 -22.69 9.05 -4.52
N THR A 65 -22.04 10.06 -3.95
CA THR A 65 -22.58 11.42 -3.72
C THR A 65 -21.66 12.42 -4.40
N SER A 66 -22.23 13.38 -5.14
CA SER A 66 -21.48 14.34 -5.95
C SER A 66 -21.24 15.67 -5.22
N GLY A 67 -20.36 16.50 -5.79
CA GLY A 67 -20.13 17.87 -5.32
C GLY A 67 -19.17 18.03 -4.14
N SER A 68 -18.93 16.97 -3.36
CA SER A 68 -18.03 16.97 -2.20
C SER A 68 -17.07 15.77 -2.20
N TRP A 69 -16.03 15.84 -1.37
CA TRP A 69 -15.16 14.70 -1.11
C TRP A 69 -15.84 13.72 -0.17
N GLN A 70 -15.88 12.44 -0.56
CA GLN A 70 -16.58 11.38 0.16
C GLN A 70 -15.65 10.18 0.34
N PRO A 71 -15.76 9.40 1.42
CA PRO A 71 -14.95 8.19 1.59
C PRO A 71 -15.32 7.16 0.52
N ARG A 72 -14.30 6.54 -0.09
CA ARG A 72 -14.48 5.24 -0.73
C ARG A 72 -14.72 4.21 0.36
N THR A 73 -15.53 3.20 0.06
CA THR A 73 -15.62 2.04 0.94
C THR A 73 -14.27 1.34 0.99
N VAL A 74 -13.83 1.02 2.20
CA VAL A 74 -12.74 0.09 2.47
C VAL A 74 -13.25 -0.78 3.62
N ASN A 75 -13.46 -2.06 3.36
CA ASN A 75 -14.14 -2.96 4.28
C ASN A 75 -13.31 -4.18 4.67
N THR A 76 -12.18 -4.40 4.01
CA THR A 76 -11.35 -5.60 4.19
C THR A 76 -9.88 -5.22 4.29
N VAL A 77 -9.20 -5.75 5.31
CA VAL A 77 -7.74 -5.83 5.37
C VAL A 77 -7.35 -7.22 4.88
N ALA A 78 -7.00 -7.34 3.60
CA ALA A 78 -6.71 -8.64 2.98
C ALA A 78 -5.31 -9.15 3.34
N THR A 79 -4.36 -8.23 3.54
CA THR A 79 -3.02 -8.54 4.03
C THR A 79 -2.52 -7.37 4.87
N ASP A 80 -1.85 -7.67 5.99
CA ASP A 80 -1.11 -6.69 6.79
C ASP A 80 0.13 -7.35 7.39
N GLN A 81 1.28 -7.13 6.76
CA GLN A 81 2.57 -7.63 7.26
C GLN A 81 3.17 -6.78 8.38
N THR A 82 2.51 -5.68 8.77
CA THR A 82 2.88 -4.86 9.93
C THR A 82 2.17 -5.28 11.20
N SER A 83 1.02 -5.97 11.06
CA SER A 83 0.11 -6.36 12.14
C SER A 83 -0.36 -5.18 13.00
N GLN A 84 -0.44 -3.99 12.40
CA GLN A 84 -0.74 -2.72 13.07
C GLN A 84 -1.88 -1.95 12.37
N VAL A 85 -2.40 -2.46 11.27
CA VAL A 85 -3.50 -1.83 10.54
C VAL A 85 -4.82 -2.15 11.22
N THR A 86 -5.54 -1.11 11.61
CA THR A 86 -6.94 -1.23 12.04
C THR A 86 -7.86 -0.58 11.03
N LEU A 87 -9.07 -1.12 10.86
CA LEU A 87 -10.07 -0.62 9.92
C LEU A 87 -11.42 -0.44 10.62
N SER A 88 -11.98 0.76 10.53
CA SER A 88 -13.33 1.06 11.03
C SER A 88 -13.97 2.16 10.18
N SER A 89 -15.21 1.95 9.74
CA SER A 89 -16.00 2.94 8.98
C SER A 89 -15.22 3.61 7.83
N ASN A 90 -14.64 2.80 6.92
CA ASN A 90 -13.82 3.24 5.78
C ASN A 90 -12.54 4.02 6.13
N THR A 91 -12.19 4.06 7.42
CA THR A 91 -11.00 4.72 7.95
C THR A 91 -10.03 3.65 8.39
N PHE A 92 -8.83 3.69 7.84
CA PHE A 92 -7.75 2.79 8.23
C PHE A 92 -6.67 3.55 8.98
N VAL A 93 -6.02 2.88 9.91
CA VAL A 93 -4.90 3.43 10.68
C VAL A 93 -3.62 2.82 10.17
N LEU A 94 -2.64 3.68 9.86
CA LEU A 94 -1.27 3.26 9.58
C LEU A 94 -0.34 3.76 10.70
N PRO A 95 0.66 2.96 11.13
CA PRO A 95 1.70 3.43 12.05
C PRO A 95 2.65 4.42 11.35
N ALA A 96 3.51 5.08 12.13
CA ALA A 96 4.55 5.94 11.58
C ALA A 96 5.40 5.17 10.54
N GLY A 97 5.77 5.85 9.46
CA GLY A 97 6.58 5.27 8.40
C GLY A 97 6.45 5.99 7.08
N THR A 98 7.25 5.53 6.13
CA THR A 98 7.20 5.95 4.73
C THR A 98 6.55 4.84 3.91
N TYR A 99 5.57 5.21 3.10
CA TYR A 99 4.73 4.30 2.34
C TYR A 99 4.69 4.68 0.88
N TRP A 100 4.72 3.70 0.00
CA TRP A 100 4.21 3.82 -1.36
C TRP A 100 2.78 3.30 -1.40
N LEU A 101 1.87 4.05 -2.02
CA LEU A 101 0.50 3.63 -2.30
C LEU A 101 0.33 3.42 -3.81
N ASP A 102 -0.30 2.32 -4.20
CA ASP A 102 -0.96 2.13 -5.49
C ASP A 102 -2.42 1.77 -5.25
N CYS A 103 -3.33 2.69 -5.58
CA CYS A 103 -4.75 2.55 -5.36
C CYS A 103 -5.52 2.68 -6.67
N LYS A 104 -6.47 1.76 -6.88
CA LYS A 104 -7.37 1.69 -8.03
C LYS A 104 -8.79 1.57 -7.52
N ALA A 105 -9.72 2.35 -8.06
CA ALA A 105 -11.12 2.26 -7.68
C ALA A 105 -12.06 2.38 -8.90
N ALA A 106 -13.09 1.54 -8.90
CA ALA A 106 -14.12 1.53 -9.93
C ALA A 106 -15.17 2.64 -9.72
N PHE A 107 -15.72 3.15 -10.81
CA PHE A 107 -16.86 4.07 -10.84
C PHE A 107 -17.73 3.75 -12.04
N TYR A 108 -19.04 3.77 -11.85
CA TYR A 108 -20.01 3.71 -12.95
C TYR A 108 -20.64 5.09 -13.13
N LEU A 109 -20.64 5.63 -14.37
CA LEU A 109 -21.22 6.94 -14.69
C LEU A 109 -20.73 8.13 -13.82
N GLY A 110 -19.44 8.15 -13.47
CA GLY A 110 -18.86 9.17 -12.58
C GLY A 110 -18.65 10.57 -13.19
N ASN A 111 -18.74 10.72 -14.52
CA ASN A 111 -18.32 11.92 -15.25
C ASN A 111 -16.87 12.33 -14.95
N ALA A 112 -16.67 13.46 -14.27
CA ALA A 112 -15.37 13.83 -13.74
C ALA A 112 -15.14 13.03 -12.46
N THR A 113 -14.08 12.23 -12.39
CA THR A 113 -13.72 11.46 -11.19
C THR A 113 -12.31 11.80 -10.73
N LYS A 114 -12.12 11.75 -9.41
CA LYS A 114 -10.80 11.92 -8.78
C LYS A 114 -10.75 11.18 -7.46
N LEU A 115 -9.60 10.61 -7.15
CA LEU A 115 -9.28 10.04 -5.84
C LEU A 115 -8.33 10.96 -5.05
N ARG A 116 -8.32 10.81 -3.73
CA ARG A 116 -7.30 11.38 -2.84
C ARG A 116 -7.04 10.47 -1.65
N LEU A 117 -5.84 10.57 -1.08
CA LEU A 117 -5.55 10.06 0.27
C LEU A 117 -5.72 11.22 1.25
N GLN A 118 -6.71 11.11 2.13
CA GLN A 118 -7.00 12.11 3.15
C GLN A 118 -6.50 11.63 4.51
N ASN A 119 -5.70 12.46 5.18
CA ASN A 119 -5.44 12.33 6.61
C ASN A 119 -6.60 12.97 7.38
N THR A 120 -7.41 12.15 8.04
CA THR A 120 -8.56 12.63 8.82
C THR A 120 -8.16 13.03 10.23
N THR A 121 -6.96 12.65 10.69
CA THR A 121 -6.41 13.09 11.99
C THR A 121 -6.04 14.56 11.94
N ASP A 122 -5.34 14.97 10.87
CA ASP A 122 -4.80 16.34 10.73
C ASP A 122 -5.61 17.19 9.74
N ASN A 123 -6.68 16.63 9.16
CA ASN A 123 -7.51 17.26 8.13
C ASN A 123 -6.71 17.78 6.91
N THR A 124 -5.72 17.01 6.45
CA THR A 124 -4.88 17.34 5.29
C THR A 124 -4.99 16.30 4.18
N THR A 125 -4.95 16.74 2.93
CA THR A 125 -4.80 15.83 1.80
C THR A 125 -3.33 15.48 1.62
N ILE A 126 -3.00 14.18 1.65
CA ILE A 126 -1.63 13.67 1.47
C ILE A 126 -1.31 13.49 -0.01
N LEU A 127 -2.20 12.80 -0.75
CA LEU A 127 -2.02 12.50 -2.18
C LEU A 127 -3.27 12.86 -2.97
N LEU A 128 -3.08 13.29 -4.21
CA LEU A 128 -4.14 13.51 -5.20
C LEU A 128 -3.95 12.55 -6.38
N GLY A 129 -5.03 11.90 -6.78
CA GLY A 129 -5.06 10.99 -7.92
C GLY A 129 -5.27 11.71 -9.25
N LEU A 130 -5.41 10.91 -10.30
CA LEU A 130 -5.65 11.42 -11.65
C LEU A 130 -7.01 12.11 -11.75
N SER A 131 -7.04 13.21 -12.50
CA SER A 131 -8.29 13.79 -12.98
C SER A 131 -8.73 13.00 -14.21
N ALA A 132 -9.84 12.27 -14.13
CA ALA A 132 -10.39 11.52 -15.25
C ALA A 132 -11.78 12.07 -15.62
N TRP A 133 -12.10 12.07 -16.92
CA TRP A 133 -13.41 12.46 -17.42
C TRP A 133 -13.93 11.38 -18.36
N GLY A 134 -15.14 10.89 -18.11
CA GLY A 134 -15.84 9.99 -19.03
C GLY A 134 -17.29 10.41 -19.17
N PHE A 135 -17.74 10.68 -20.39
CA PHE A 135 -19.15 11.03 -20.66
C PHE A 135 -19.76 9.99 -21.59
N ASN A 136 -20.52 9.06 -21.01
CA ASN A 136 -21.25 8.04 -21.74
C ASN A 136 -22.46 7.58 -20.90
N SER A 137 -23.53 7.09 -21.53
CA SER A 137 -24.77 6.69 -20.87
C SER A 137 -24.69 5.34 -20.15
N SER A 138 -23.66 4.52 -20.39
CA SER A 138 -23.41 3.27 -19.68
C SER A 138 -21.92 2.89 -19.76
N PHE A 139 -21.14 3.23 -18.73
CA PHE A 139 -19.70 2.97 -18.73
C PHE A 139 -19.13 2.85 -17.31
N ASP A 140 -18.31 1.82 -17.12
CA ASP A 140 -17.45 1.64 -15.96
C ASP A 140 -16.04 2.20 -16.22
N SER A 141 -15.51 2.89 -15.23
CA SER A 141 -14.18 3.50 -15.27
C SER A 141 -13.36 3.14 -14.05
N ILE A 142 -12.05 3.15 -14.20
CA ILE A 142 -11.10 2.99 -13.09
C ILE A 142 -10.33 4.29 -12.93
N ASN A 143 -10.32 4.83 -11.71
CA ASN A 143 -9.46 5.96 -11.35
C ASN A 143 -8.28 5.46 -10.51
N PHE A 144 -7.14 6.17 -10.60
CA PHE A 144 -5.88 5.78 -9.99
C PHE A 144 -5.38 6.85 -9.02
N LEU A 145 -4.84 6.41 -7.89
CA LEU A 145 -4.18 7.21 -6.87
C LEU A 145 -2.89 6.51 -6.48
N SER A 146 -1.75 7.14 -6.74
CA SER A 146 -0.46 6.57 -6.40
C SER A 146 0.53 7.63 -5.98
N GLY A 147 1.47 7.27 -5.09
CA GLY A 147 2.52 8.15 -4.64
C GLY A 147 3.20 7.66 -3.36
N CYS A 148 4.34 8.28 -3.06
CA CYS A 148 5.07 8.09 -1.81
C CYS A 148 4.64 9.14 -0.78
N PHE A 149 4.49 8.75 0.48
CA PHE A 149 4.22 9.68 1.58
C PHE A 149 4.82 9.18 2.90
N THR A 150 5.04 10.11 3.83
CA THR A 150 5.54 9.81 5.17
C THR A 150 4.56 10.34 6.21
N ILE A 151 4.30 9.54 7.24
CA ILE A 151 3.58 9.95 8.44
C ILE A 151 4.49 9.77 9.66
N GLY A 152 4.63 10.82 10.48
CA GLY A 152 5.54 10.83 11.63
C GLY A 152 4.98 10.18 12.90
N SER A 153 3.68 9.87 12.91
CA SER A 153 2.98 9.16 13.98
C SER A 153 1.82 8.36 13.38
N SER A 154 1.13 7.57 14.21
CA SER A 154 -0.06 6.85 13.76
C SER A 154 -1.13 7.84 13.27
N LYS A 155 -1.72 7.58 12.09
CA LYS A 155 -2.73 8.44 11.47
C LYS A 155 -3.95 7.64 11.02
N ASN A 156 -5.12 8.21 11.27
CA ASN A 156 -6.37 7.84 10.59
C ASN A 156 -6.35 8.39 9.16
N LEU A 157 -6.52 7.50 8.20
CA LEU A 157 -6.49 7.79 6.78
C LEU A 157 -7.77 7.29 6.10
N GLN A 158 -8.18 8.00 5.05
CA GLN A 158 -9.28 7.60 4.18
C GLN A 158 -8.85 7.75 2.72
N ILE A 159 -9.17 6.76 1.89
CA ILE A 159 -9.23 6.98 0.45
C ILE A 159 -10.57 7.65 0.19
N GLN A 160 -10.54 8.81 -0.45
CA GLN A 160 -11.73 9.58 -0.77
C GLN A 160 -11.85 9.78 -2.26
N TYR A 161 -13.09 9.97 -2.73
CA TYR A 161 -13.39 10.30 -4.10
C TYR A 161 -14.11 11.65 -4.20
N ARG A 162 -14.04 12.25 -5.39
CA ARG A 162 -14.92 13.34 -5.81
C ARG A 162 -15.42 13.05 -7.21
N VAL A 163 -16.71 13.28 -7.42
CA VAL A 163 -17.36 13.12 -8.72
C VAL A 163 -18.21 14.33 -9.11
N SER A 164 -18.39 14.55 -10.41
CA SER A 164 -19.34 15.53 -10.96
C SER A 164 -20.63 14.93 -11.49
N GLY A 165 -20.70 13.61 -11.68
CA GLY A 165 -21.93 12.92 -12.09
C GLY A 165 -23.06 13.19 -11.08
N THR A 166 -24.27 13.46 -11.55
CA THR A 166 -25.46 13.68 -10.70
C THR A 166 -26.35 12.46 -10.61
N ASN A 167 -26.01 11.37 -11.29
CA ASN A 167 -26.76 10.13 -11.19
C ASN A 167 -26.45 9.46 -9.83
N ILE A 168 -27.38 9.53 -8.88
CA ILE A 168 -27.25 8.93 -7.55
C ILE A 168 -27.74 7.47 -7.56
N GLN A 169 -28.29 6.98 -8.67
CA GLN A 169 -28.74 5.59 -8.75
C GLN A 169 -27.54 4.64 -8.61
N SER A 170 -27.72 3.58 -7.83
CA SER A 170 -26.78 2.45 -7.72
C SER A 170 -26.49 1.94 -9.14
N PRO A 171 -25.22 1.64 -9.48
CA PRO A 171 -24.24 1.08 -8.56
C PRO A 171 -23.00 1.94 -8.26
N ASN A 172 -23.07 3.26 -8.45
CA ASN A 172 -21.97 4.08 -9.01
C ASN A 172 -20.58 4.17 -8.36
N LEU A 173 -20.29 3.36 -7.35
CA LEU A 173 -18.92 2.98 -6.95
C LEU A 173 -18.46 1.65 -7.59
N GLY A 174 -19.25 1.11 -8.53
CA GLY A 174 -18.95 0.01 -9.46
C GLY A 174 -20.11 -1.00 -9.57
N ASP A 175 -20.43 -1.48 -10.77
CA ASP A 175 -21.46 -2.50 -10.99
C ASP A 175 -20.99 -3.92 -10.64
N ALA A 176 -21.90 -4.82 -10.28
CA ALA A 176 -21.57 -6.21 -9.96
C ALA A 176 -21.48 -7.07 -11.23
N VAL A 177 -20.37 -7.78 -11.42
CA VAL A 177 -20.24 -8.70 -12.57
C VAL A 177 -20.87 -10.06 -12.31
N SER A 178 -21.08 -10.43 -11.04
CA SER A 178 -21.86 -11.60 -10.60
C SER A 178 -21.32 -12.96 -11.06
N PHE A 179 -20.00 -13.12 -11.17
CA PHE A 179 -19.36 -14.35 -11.66
C PHE A 179 -19.18 -15.45 -10.58
N GLY A 180 -19.96 -15.40 -9.49
CA GLY A 180 -19.87 -16.39 -8.41
C GLY A 180 -18.65 -16.24 -7.51
N VAL A 181 -17.89 -15.15 -7.65
CA VAL A 181 -16.76 -14.76 -6.80
C VAL A 181 -17.00 -13.34 -6.25
N ASN A 182 -16.23 -12.96 -5.24
CA ASN A 182 -16.34 -11.63 -4.65
C ASN A 182 -16.15 -10.51 -5.70
N GLU A 183 -16.95 -9.46 -5.57
CA GLU A 183 -16.80 -8.22 -6.32
C GLU A 183 -15.71 -7.36 -5.64
N ILE A 184 -14.76 -6.84 -6.42
CA ILE A 184 -13.70 -5.95 -5.91
C ILE A 184 -13.84 -4.57 -6.54
N TYR A 185 -14.19 -3.58 -5.73
CA TYR A 185 -14.43 -2.20 -6.19
C TYR A 185 -13.28 -1.23 -5.92
N LEU A 186 -12.37 -1.62 -5.02
CA LEU A 186 -11.19 -0.85 -4.69
C LEU A 186 -10.07 -1.81 -4.28
N ILE A 187 -8.87 -1.55 -4.77
CA ILE A 187 -7.63 -2.15 -4.31
C ILE A 187 -6.71 -1.01 -3.90
N ALA A 188 -6.18 -1.06 -2.68
CA ALA A 188 -5.14 -0.18 -2.21
C ALA A 188 -3.98 -1.02 -1.67
N ASP A 189 -2.92 -1.06 -2.45
CA ASP A 189 -1.67 -1.75 -2.15
C ASP A 189 -0.70 -0.75 -1.54
N LEU A 190 -0.15 -1.08 -0.37
CA LEU A 190 0.87 -0.27 0.28
C LEU A 190 2.15 -1.06 0.52
N LEU A 191 3.28 -0.42 0.26
CA LEU A 191 4.61 -0.89 0.65
C LEU A 191 5.19 0.07 1.68
N LYS A 192 5.43 -0.43 2.89
CA LYS A 192 6.14 0.31 3.96
C LYS A 192 7.64 0.09 3.84
N PHE A 193 8.39 1.18 3.71
CA PHE A 193 9.85 1.16 3.58
C PHE A 193 10.57 1.11 4.93
N SER A 194 9.99 1.66 6.00
CA SER A 194 10.58 1.68 7.35
C SER A 194 9.54 2.04 8.38
#